data_AF-A0A9E2YVG9-F1
#
_entry.id   AF-A0A9E2YVG9-F1
#
_cell.length_a   1.000
_cell.length_b   1.000
_cell.length_c   1.000
_cell.angle_alpha   90.00
_cell.angle_beta   90.00
_cell.angle_gamma   90.00
#
_symmetry.space_group_name_H-M   'P 1'
#
loop_
_entity.id
_entity.type
_entity.pdbx_description
1 polymer ?
#
loop_
_entity_poly.entity_id
_entity_poly.type
_entity_poly.pdbx_seq_one_letter_code
_entity_poly.pdbx_strand_id
1 'polypeptide(L)' 'MPLVQNTAKRALREGHIALGFGIHHLRSVAGPMLAAAGGHDFMFIDMEHGAFNMQEATQLCIAA' A
#
# COMPACT_ATOMS: atom_id res chain seq x y z
N MET A 1 9.13 -11.11 13.70
CA MET A 1 9.06 -10.22 12.54
C MET A 1 10.18 -9.21 12.64
N PRO A 2 10.98 -9.00 11.58
CA PRO A 2 11.92 -7.89 11.55
C PRO A 2 11.16 -6.57 11.66
N LEU A 3 11.74 -5.60 12.37
CA LEU A 3 11.24 -4.23 12.34
C LEU A 3 11.61 -3.63 10.98
N VAL A 4 10.61 -3.44 10.11
CA VAL A 4 10.80 -2.83 8.80
C VAL A 4 10.60 -1.32 8.91
N GLN A 5 11.46 -0.55 8.26
CA GLN A 5 11.36 0.90 8.25
C GLN A 5 10.17 1.36 7.38
N ASN A 6 9.33 2.23 7.92
CA ASN A 6 8.26 2.89 7.14
C ASN A 6 8.86 4.04 6.32
N THR A 7 9.05 3.80 5.02
CA THR A 7 9.64 4.73 4.05
C THR A 7 8.82 5.99 3.86
N ALA A 8 7.49 5.86 3.66
CA ALA A 8 6.59 7.00 3.50
C ALA A 8 6.61 7.93 4.73
N LYS A 9 6.56 7.37 5.94
CA LYS A 9 6.63 8.15 7.20
C LYS A 9 7.95 8.89 7.33
N ARG A 10 9.08 8.29 6.92
CA ARG A 10 10.37 8.99 6.89
C ARG A 10 10.33 10.15 5.90
N ALA A 11 9.94 9.89 4.65
CA ALA A 11 9.90 10.90 3.59
C ALA A 11 9.06 12.12 3.99
N LEU A 12 7.86 11.90 4.54
CA LEU A 12 7.01 12.98 5.03
C LEU A 12 7.64 13.80 6.15
N ARG A 13 8.40 13.17 7.07
CA ARG A 13 9.09 13.87 8.16
C ARG A 13 10.26 14.71 7.68
N GLU A 14 10.89 14.30 6.60
CA GLU A 14 11.99 15.00 5.95
C GLU A 14 11.49 16.12 5.01
N GLY A 15 10.17 16.26 4.84
CA GLY A 15 9.57 17.24 3.93
C GLY A 15 9.62 16.81 2.46
N HIS A 16 9.86 15.52 2.21
CA HIS A 16 9.82 14.94 0.87
C HIS A 16 8.40 14.54 0.47
N ILE A 17 8.18 14.43 -0.85
CA ILE A 17 6.95 13.88 -1.42
C ILE A 17 6.98 12.36 -1.22
N ALA A 18 5.84 11.79 -0.82
CA ALA A 18 5.59 10.36 -0.83
C ALA A 18 4.47 10.06 -1.84
N LEU A 19 4.74 9.22 -2.84
CA LEU A 19 3.80 8.85 -3.90
C LEU A 19 3.07 7.56 -3.53
N GLY A 20 1.73 7.64 -3.45
CA GLY A 20 0.87 6.52 -3.09
C GLY A 20 0.25 5.80 -4.30
N PHE A 21 0.07 4.50 -4.18
CA PHE A 21 -0.72 3.71 -5.13
C PHE A 21 -2.12 3.40 -4.57
N GLY A 22 -3.17 3.83 -5.26
CA GLY A 22 -4.56 3.65 -4.82
C GLY A 22 -5.13 2.29 -5.21
N ILE A 23 -5.59 1.52 -4.22
CA ILE A 23 -6.25 0.22 -4.41
C ILE A 23 -7.75 0.39 -4.11
N HIS A 24 -8.53 0.53 -5.19
CA HIS A 24 -9.99 0.75 -5.12
C HIS A 24 -10.76 -0.40 -5.79
N HIS A 25 -10.59 -0.55 -7.10
CA HIS A 25 -11.35 -1.53 -7.90
C HIS A 25 -10.58 -2.82 -8.21
N LEU A 26 -9.25 -2.74 -8.31
CA LEU A 26 -8.42 -3.92 -8.56
C LEU A 26 -8.16 -4.66 -7.24
N ARG A 27 -9.10 -5.53 -6.88
CA ARG A 27 -9.12 -6.29 -5.61
C ARG A 27 -8.30 -7.57 -5.68
N SER A 28 -7.11 -7.48 -6.26
CA SER A 28 -6.22 -8.61 -6.50
C SER A 28 -4.84 -8.33 -5.91
N VAL A 29 -4.13 -9.37 -5.50
CA VAL A 29 -2.73 -9.32 -5.06
C VAL A 29 -1.78 -8.74 -6.11
N ALA A 30 -2.22 -8.65 -7.38
CA ALA A 30 -1.48 -7.95 -8.43
C ALA A 30 -1.29 -6.44 -8.13
N GLY A 31 -2.23 -5.81 -7.42
CA GLY A 31 -2.14 -4.38 -7.07
C GLY A 31 -0.86 -4.04 -6.29
N PRO A 32 -0.59 -4.67 -5.13
CA PRO A 32 0.65 -4.49 -4.39
C PRO A 32 1.92 -4.74 -5.22
N MET A 33 1.92 -5.81 -6.03
CA MET A 33 3.05 -6.14 -6.90
C MET A 33 3.33 -5.03 -7.94
N LEU A 34 2.27 -4.43 -8.51
CA LEU A 34 2.38 -3.29 -9.41
C LEU A 34 2.85 -2.02 -8.69
N ALA A 35 2.36 -1.77 -7.47
CA ALA A 35 2.80 -0.64 -6.66
C ALA A 35 4.30 -0.71 -6.38
N ALA A 36 4.78 -1.89 -5.98
CA ALA A 36 6.20 -2.16 -5.73
C ALA A 36 7.04 -2.03 -7.01
N ALA A 37 6.60 -2.62 -8.12
CA ALA A 37 7.31 -2.51 -9.41
C ALA A 37 7.34 -1.06 -9.94
N GLY A 38 6.32 -0.26 -9.62
CA GLY A 38 6.23 1.15 -9.97
C GLY A 38 6.98 2.09 -9.01
N GLY A 39 7.59 1.58 -7.95
CA GLY A 39 8.36 2.38 -7.00
C GLY A 39 7.53 3.32 -6.13
N HIS A 40 6.29 2.96 -5.80
CA HIS A 40 5.45 3.76 -4.92
C HIS A 40 5.88 3.64 -3.45
N ASP A 41 5.75 4.71 -2.69
CA ASP A 41 6.19 4.79 -1.30
C ASP A 41 5.21 4.14 -0.32
N PHE A 42 3.92 4.11 -0.68
CA PHE A 42 2.87 3.47 0.09
C PHE A 42 1.71 3.03 -0.79
N MET A 43 0.86 2.17 -0.23
CA MET A 43 -0.43 1.81 -0.82
C MET A 43 -1.56 2.39 0.01
N PHE A 44 -2.57 2.92 -0.66
CA PHE A 44 -3.83 3.34 -0.06
C PHE A 44 -4.90 2.27 -0.34
N ILE A 45 -5.22 1.47 0.67
CA ILE A 45 -6.31 0.49 0.60
C ILE A 45 -7.58 1.17 1.09
N ASP A 46 -8.47 1.50 0.16
CA ASP A 46 -9.74 2.14 0.51
C ASP A 46 -10.72 1.09 1.03
N MET A 47 -10.76 0.91 2.36
CA MET A 47 -11.72 0.01 3.01
C MET A 47 -13.05 0.69 3.38
N GLU A 48 -13.20 1.99 3.11
CA GLU A 48 -14.42 2.75 3.43
C GLU A 48 -15.40 2.71 2.25
N HIS A 49 -14.90 3.00 1.04
CA HIS A 49 -15.69 2.95 -0.19
C HIS A 49 -15.32 1.79 -1.10
N GLY A 50 -14.12 1.22 -0.94
CA GLY A 50 -13.77 -0.03 -1.58
C GLY A 50 -14.47 -1.18 -0.88
N ALA A 51 -15.00 -2.12 -1.67
CA ALA A 51 -15.77 -3.24 -1.15
C ALA A 51 -14.89 -4.32 -0.47
N PHE A 52 -13.78 -3.96 0.17
CA PHE A 52 -12.84 -4.86 0.82
C PHE A 52 -13.33 -5.33 2.19
N ASN A 53 -13.09 -6.60 2.49
CA ASN A 53 -13.12 -7.08 3.87
C ASN A 53 -11.70 -7.20 4.45
N MET A 54 -11.62 -7.49 5.76
CA MET A 54 -10.34 -7.66 6.46
C MET A 54 -9.45 -8.75 5.87
N GLN A 55 -10.03 -9.87 5.41
CA GLN A 55 -9.27 -10.95 4.80
C GLN A 55 -8.61 -10.48 3.51
N GLU A 56 -9.33 -9.77 2.65
CA GLU A 56 -8.80 -9.24 1.40
C GLU A 56 -7.72 -8.19 1.64
N ALA A 57 -7.94 -7.25 2.56
CA ALA A 57 -6.92 -6.28 2.96
C ALA A 57 -5.65 -6.98 3.49
N THR A 58 -5.81 -8.06 4.26
CA THR A 58 -4.68 -8.86 4.76
C THR A 58 -3.91 -9.52 3.62
N GLN A 59 -4.60 -10.09 2.62
CA GLN A 59 -3.93 -10.68 1.45
C GLN A 59 -3.16 -9.64 0.64
N LEU A 60 -3.67 -8.41 0.52
CA LEU A 60 -2.94 -7.31 -0.12
C LEU A 60 -1.67 -6.96 0.66
N CYS A 61 -1.75 -6.85 1.99
CA CYS A 61 -0.59 -6.55 2.83
C CYS A 61 0.49 -7.64 2.80
N ILE A 62 0.11 -8.91 2.65
CA ILE A 62 1.07 -10.02 2.54
C ILE A 62 1.81 -9.99 1.20
N ALA A 63 1.18 -9.50 0.14
CA ALA A 63 1.74 -9.44 -1.20
C ALA A 63 2.58 -8.18 -1.48
N ALA A 64 2.58 -7.20 -0.59
CA ALA A 64 3.34 -5.94 -0.67
C ALA A 64 4.78 -6.12 -0.14
#